data_AF-A0A1F2X6U0-F1
#
_entry.id   AF-A0A1F2X6U0-F1
#
_cell.length_a   1.000
_cell.length_b   1.000
_cell.length_c   1.000
_cell.angle_alpha   90.00
_cell.angle_beta   90.00
_cell.angle_gamma   90.00
#
_symmetry.space_group_name_H-M   'P 1'
#
loop_
_entity.id
_entity.type
_entity.pdbx_description
1 polymer ?
#
loop_
_entity_poly.entity_id
_entity_poly.type
_entity_poly.pdbx_seq_one_letter_code
_entity_poly.pdbx_strand_id
1 'polypeptide(L)'
;MKTDVRAARDVKSLEGYDAVIFGGALYFFRLIREGRRFLRRHRKALAKVPVAVFGMGPTEDTEKYYLEARKHLDKSLINNESVSPVAVAVFGGKFDPSGLKFPYGNAGTRTMPPADLRDWEAIKAWADSLPEALGLLGS
;
A
#
# COMPACT_ATOMS: atom_id res chain seq x y z
N MET A 1 14.97 -5.38 15.16
CA MET A 1 13.60 -4.83 15.07
C MET A 1 12.61 -5.98 14.98
N LYS A 2 11.47 -5.93 15.68
CA LYS A 2 10.40 -6.93 15.59
C LYS A 2 9.28 -6.38 14.70
N THR A 3 8.70 -7.23 13.85
CA THR A 3 7.58 -6.85 12.99
C THR A 3 6.39 -7.80 13.20
N ASP A 4 5.17 -7.27 13.15
CA ASP A 4 3.93 -8.05 13.10
C ASP A 4 3.20 -7.70 11.80
N VAL A 5 2.74 -8.72 11.07
CA VAL A 5 2.05 -8.58 9.79
C VAL A 5 0.60 -8.97 9.97
N ARG A 6 -0.30 -8.01 9.77
CA ARG A 6 -1.74 -8.18 9.94
C ARG A 6 -2.49 -7.66 8.72
N ALA A 7 -3.56 -8.36 8.34
CA ALA A 7 -4.51 -7.80 7.40
C ALA A 7 -5.19 -6.58 8.03
N ALA A 8 -5.29 -5.47 7.29
CA ALA A 8 -5.83 -4.21 7.78
C ALA A 8 -7.24 -4.32 8.41
N ARG A 9 -8.05 -5.27 7.94
CA ARG A 9 -9.40 -5.53 8.48
C ARG A 9 -9.39 -6.10 9.91
N ASP A 10 -8.33 -6.82 10.27
CA ASP A 10 -8.20 -7.58 11.51
C ASP A 10 -7.52 -6.77 12.62
N VAL A 11 -6.85 -5.66 12.27
CA VAL A 11 -6.20 -4.77 13.24
C VAL A 11 -7.23 -4.03 14.10
N LYS A 12 -7.21 -4.30 15.42
CA LYS A 12 -8.10 -3.70 16.42
C LYS A 12 -7.50 -2.49 17.14
N SER A 13 -6.19 -2.51 17.38
CA SER A 13 -5.43 -1.44 18.04
C SER A 13 -4.05 -1.31 17.40
N LEU A 14 -3.47 -0.11 17.52
CA LEU A 14 -2.08 0.20 17.16
C LEU A 14 -1.23 0.53 18.40
N GLU A 15 -1.77 0.32 19.60
CA GLU A 15 -1.02 0.50 20.84
C GLU A 15 0.17 -0.47 20.89
N GLY A 16 1.33 0.05 21.34
CA GLY A 16 2.57 -0.71 21.42
C GLY A 16 3.35 -0.83 20.11
N TYR A 17 2.91 -0.16 19.03
CA TYR A 17 3.69 -0.02 17.80
C TYR A 17 4.38 1.34 17.76
N ASP A 18 5.69 1.32 17.51
CA ASP A 18 6.49 2.54 17.36
C ASP A 18 6.34 3.17 15.96
N ALA A 19 5.93 2.38 14.97
CA ALA A 19 5.74 2.81 13.59
C ALA A 19 4.73 1.92 12.85
N VAL A 20 4.17 2.43 11.75
CA VAL A 20 3.25 1.66 10.89
C VAL A 20 3.70 1.70 9.43
N ILE A 21 3.79 0.54 8.81
CA ILE A 21 3.88 0.41 7.35
C ILE A 21 2.54 -0.09 6.85
N PHE A 22 1.85 0.72 6.03
CA PHE A 22 0.55 0.39 5.48
C PHE A 22 0.64 0.25 3.96
N GLY A 23 0.23 -0.88 3.40
CA GLY A 23 0.17 -1.01 1.95
C GLY A 23 -0.72 -2.12 1.46
N GLY A 24 -0.91 -2.14 0.14
CA GLY A 24 -1.74 -3.13 -0.52
C GLY A 24 -1.93 -2.86 -2.01
N ALA A 25 -2.68 -3.74 -2.65
CA ALA A 25 -3.02 -3.60 -4.06
C ALA A 25 -3.83 -2.32 -4.32
N LEU A 26 -3.48 -1.63 -5.40
CA LEU A 26 -4.25 -0.52 -5.96
C LEU A 26 -5.25 -1.10 -6.96
N TYR A 27 -6.53 -0.93 -6.68
CA TYR A 27 -7.60 -1.31 -7.60
C TYR A 27 -8.16 -0.05 -8.25
N PHE A 28 -8.13 0.01 -9.58
CA PHE A 28 -8.40 1.24 -10.34
C PHE A 28 -7.63 2.44 -9.75
N PHE A 29 -6.33 2.26 -9.54
CA PHE A 29 -5.40 3.26 -8.96
C PHE A 29 -5.69 3.68 -7.51
N ARG A 30 -6.62 3.02 -6.80
CA ARG A 30 -7.06 3.43 -5.46
C ARG A 30 -6.84 2.32 -4.44
N LEU A 31 -6.60 2.72 -3.20
CA LEU A 31 -6.66 1.81 -2.06
C LEU A 31 -8.02 1.11 -2.00
N ILE A 32 -7.97 -0.21 -1.80
CA ILE A 32 -9.17 -1.02 -1.57
C ILE A 32 -9.96 -0.51 -0.36
N ARG A 33 -11.25 -0.85 -0.32
CA ARG A 33 -12.20 -0.34 0.68
C ARG A 33 -11.74 -0.59 2.12
N GLU A 34 -11.16 -1.76 2.36
CA GLU A 34 -10.67 -2.22 3.65
C GLU A 34 -9.47 -1.38 4.10
N GLY A 35 -8.57 -1.03 3.19
CA GLY A 35 -7.45 -0.13 3.45
C GLY A 35 -7.91 1.28 3.84
N ARG A 36 -8.85 1.86 3.08
CA ARG A 36 -9.45 3.16 3.44
C ARG A 36 -10.19 3.13 4.77
N ARG A 37 -10.83 2.01 5.12
CA ARG A 37 -11.49 1.83 6.42
C ARG A 37 -10.49 1.78 7.56
N PHE A 38 -9.35 1.11 7.36
CA PHE A 38 -8.26 1.06 8.33
C PHE A 38 -7.73 2.47 8.65
N LEU A 39 -7.37 3.24 7.61
CA LEU A 39 -6.88 4.62 7.78
C LEU A 39 -7.88 5.48 8.56
N ARG A 40 -9.17 5.44 8.20
CA ARG A 40 -10.21 6.20 8.90
C ARG A 40 -10.44 5.77 10.35
N ARG A 41 -10.40 4.45 10.61
CA ARG A 41 -10.62 3.86 11.94
C ARG A 41 -9.50 4.24 12.89
N HIS A 42 -8.26 4.16 12.42
CA HIS A 42 -7.05 4.33 13.24
C HIS A 42 -6.44 5.72 13.14
N ARG A 43 -7.13 6.67 12.50
CA ARG A 43 -6.64 8.02 12.20
C ARG A 43 -5.96 8.73 13.37
N LYS A 44 -6.50 8.61 14.60
CA LYS A 44 -5.95 9.25 15.80
C LYS A 44 -4.66 8.60 16.29
N ALA A 45 -4.51 7.29 16.11
CA ALA A 45 -3.31 6.56 16.49
C ALA A 45 -2.23 6.74 15.42
N LEU A 46 -2.60 6.68 14.14
CA LEU A 46 -1.70 6.94 13.01
C LEU A 46 -1.12 8.36 13.02
N ALA A 47 -1.82 9.34 13.59
CA ALA A 47 -1.30 10.70 13.76
C ALA A 47 -0.18 10.81 14.82
N LYS A 48 0.04 9.77 15.64
CA LYS A 48 0.98 9.79 16.78
C LYS A 48 2.27 9.03 16.51
N VAL A 49 2.32 8.28 15.42
CA VAL A 49 3.46 7.42 15.06
C VAL A 49 3.86 7.69 13.62
N PRO A 50 5.15 7.54 13.27
CA PRO A 50 5.58 7.62 11.88
C PRO A 50 4.90 6.53 11.05
N VAL A 51 4.43 6.92 9.85
CA VAL A 51 3.72 6.04 8.92
C VAL A 51 4.44 6.01 7.58
N ALA A 52 4.68 4.82 7.04
CA ALA A 52 5.07 4.64 5.65
C ALA A 52 3.92 3.99 4.86
N VAL A 53 3.75 4.36 3.59
CA VAL A 53 2.69 3.84 2.73
C VAL A 53 3.24 3.29 1.42
N PHE A 54 2.71 2.15 0.96
CA PHE A 54 2.99 1.69 -0.39
C PHE A 54 1.74 1.16 -1.13
N GLY A 55 1.73 1.33 -2.44
CA GLY A 55 0.73 0.75 -3.34
C GLY A 55 1.35 -0.27 -4.31
N MET A 56 0.66 -1.38 -4.56
CA MET A 56 1.03 -2.35 -5.60
C MET A 56 0.12 -2.20 -6.83
N GLY A 57 0.70 -1.89 -7.97
CA GLY A 57 0.03 -1.50 -9.22
C GLY A 57 0.72 -0.27 -9.82
N PRO A 58 0.70 -0.05 -11.15
CA PRO A 58 -0.10 -0.70 -12.17
C PRO A 58 0.40 -2.09 -12.58
N THR A 59 -0.37 -2.76 -13.44
CA THR A 59 -0.04 -4.07 -14.05
C THR A 59 0.36 -3.92 -15.51
N GLU A 60 0.53 -2.68 -15.96
CA GLU A 60 1.01 -2.28 -17.28
C GLU A 60 2.20 -1.34 -17.07
N ASP A 61 3.32 -1.64 -17.73
CA ASP A 61 4.58 -0.95 -17.50
C ASP A 61 4.67 0.35 -18.31
N THR A 62 3.89 1.35 -17.90
CA THR A 62 3.94 2.69 -18.49
C THR A 62 4.04 3.74 -17.40
N GLU A 63 4.96 4.70 -17.60
CA GLU A 63 5.19 5.81 -16.67
C GLU A 63 3.88 6.54 -16.31
N LYS A 64 3.01 6.77 -17.30
CA LYS A 64 1.69 7.37 -17.13
C LYS A 64 0.88 6.67 -16.02
N TYR A 65 0.86 5.34 -15.99
CA TYR A 65 0.07 4.61 -15.01
C TYR A 65 0.69 4.62 -13.62
N TYR A 66 2.02 4.63 -13.49
CA TYR A 66 2.69 4.85 -12.21
C TYR A 66 2.39 6.25 -11.65
N LEU A 67 2.43 7.28 -12.50
CA LEU A 67 2.10 8.66 -12.11
C LEU A 67 0.65 8.78 -11.65
N GLU A 68 -0.31 8.21 -12.39
CA GLU A 68 -1.72 8.24 -11.99
C GLU A 68 -1.97 7.41 -10.72
N ALA A 69 -1.35 6.23 -10.59
CA ALA A 69 -1.40 5.43 -9.36
C ALA A 69 -0.92 6.22 -8.15
N ARG A 70 0.22 6.91 -8.27
CA ARG A 70 0.79 7.75 -7.22
C ARG A 70 -0.14 8.91 -6.85
N LYS A 71 -0.62 9.66 -7.84
CA LYS A 71 -1.55 10.78 -7.66
C LYS A 71 -2.85 10.35 -6.96
N HIS A 72 -3.41 9.21 -7.33
CA HIS A 72 -4.62 8.68 -6.69
C HIS A 72 -4.38 8.19 -5.26
N LEU A 73 -3.22 7.58 -4.99
CA LEU A 73 -2.80 7.21 -3.65
C LEU A 73 -2.65 8.47 -2.77
N ASP A 74 -1.92 9.47 -3.24
CA ASP A 74 -1.72 10.74 -2.54
C ASP A 74 -3.05 11.44 -2.26
N LYS A 75 -3.96 11.51 -3.24
CA LYS A 75 -5.31 12.04 -3.04
C LYS A 75 -6.10 11.25 -1.98
N SER A 76 -5.93 9.93 -1.92
CA SER A 76 -6.58 9.11 -0.88
C SER A 76 -6.01 9.38 0.50
N LEU A 77 -4.72 9.69 0.61
CA LEU A 77 -4.05 10.03 1.87
C LEU A 77 -4.45 11.43 2.33
N ILE A 78 -4.47 12.44 1.45
CA ILE A 78 -4.92 13.81 1.75
C ILE A 78 -6.36 13.81 2.30
N ASN A 79 -7.27 13.05 1.69
CA ASN A 79 -8.64 12.93 2.18
C ASN A 79 -8.76 12.26 3.57
N ASN A 80 -7.67 11.68 4.08
CA ASN A 80 -7.56 11.19 5.45
C ASN A 80 -6.57 12.10 6.21
N GLU A 81 -6.95 13.38 6.38
CA GLU A 81 -6.19 14.51 6.97
C GLU A 81 -5.34 14.22 8.23
N SER A 82 -5.55 13.09 8.89
CA SER A 82 -4.80 12.67 10.08
C SER A 82 -3.55 11.83 9.80
N VAL A 83 -3.22 11.53 8.54
CA VAL A 83 -2.04 10.72 8.19
C VAL A 83 -1.14 11.49 7.24
N SER A 84 0.07 11.81 7.68
CA SER A 84 1.14 12.39 6.87
C SER A 84 2.30 11.39 6.80
N PRO A 85 2.35 10.51 5.79
CA PRO A 85 3.38 9.50 5.73
C PRO A 85 4.77 10.10 5.54
N VAL A 86 5.77 9.54 6.21
CA VAL A 86 7.19 9.90 6.04
C VAL A 86 7.78 9.35 4.75
N ALA A 87 7.16 8.29 4.21
CA ALA A 87 7.53 7.67 2.95
C ALA A 87 6.28 7.17 2.21
N VAL A 88 6.23 7.39 0.90
CA VAL A 88 5.17 6.88 0.02
C VAL A 88 5.79 6.30 -1.24
N ALA A 89 5.46 5.05 -1.56
CA ALA A 89 5.93 4.37 -2.77
C ALA A 89 4.77 3.74 -3.56
N VAL A 90 4.99 3.57 -4.86
CA VAL A 90 4.14 2.77 -5.75
C VAL A 90 5.05 1.82 -6.51
N PHE A 91 4.75 0.52 -6.46
CA PHE A 91 5.50 -0.54 -7.13
C PHE A 91 4.62 -1.24 -8.15
N GLY A 92 5.24 -1.87 -9.15
CA GLY A 92 4.51 -2.67 -10.13
C GLY A 92 3.72 -3.81 -9.47
N GLY A 93 2.50 -4.03 -9.97
CA GLY A 93 1.59 -5.05 -9.48
C GLY A 93 1.80 -6.40 -10.14
N LYS A 94 1.27 -7.45 -9.49
CA LYS A 94 1.07 -8.76 -10.10
C LYS A 94 -0.41 -8.94 -10.42
N PHE A 95 -0.70 -9.31 -11.67
CA PHE A 95 -2.02 -9.68 -12.13
C PHE A 95 -1.98 -11.11 -12.68
N ASP A 96 -2.84 -11.96 -12.13
CA ASP A 96 -3.02 -13.33 -12.61
C ASP A 96 -4.52 -13.57 -12.83
N PRO A 97 -4.98 -13.57 -14.10
CA PRO A 97 -6.39 -13.75 -14.42
C PRO A 97 -6.90 -15.16 -14.09
N SER A 98 -6.02 -16.16 -14.02
CA SER A 98 -6.40 -17.57 -13.75
C SER A 98 -6.85 -17.79 -12.30
N GLY A 99 -6.33 -16.98 -11.36
CA GLY A 99 -6.66 -17.05 -9.94
C GLY A 99 -7.91 -16.25 -9.52
N LEU A 100 -8.52 -15.49 -10.43
CA LEU A 100 -9.61 -14.58 -10.08
C LEU A 100 -10.96 -15.27 -9.94
N LYS A 101 -11.57 -15.13 -8.75
CA LYS A 101 -12.94 -15.54 -8.46
C LYS A 101 -13.91 -14.38 -8.67
N PHE A 102 -15.19 -14.68 -8.90
CA PHE A 102 -16.24 -13.67 -8.98
C PHE A 102 -16.31 -12.81 -7.70
N PRO A 103 -16.52 -11.47 -7.79
CA PRO A 103 -16.78 -10.69 -9.01
C PRO A 103 -15.52 -10.18 -9.73
N TYR A 104 -14.34 -10.39 -9.15
CA TYR A 104 -13.07 -9.89 -9.70
C TYR A 104 -12.64 -10.65 -10.96
N GLY A 105 -13.04 -11.91 -11.10
CA GLY A 105 -12.89 -12.70 -12.32
C GLY A 105 -14.14 -12.64 -13.19
N ASN A 106 -14.11 -11.81 -14.23
CA ASN A 106 -15.15 -11.67 -15.25
C ASN A 106 -14.55 -11.81 -16.67
N ALA A 107 -15.41 -11.77 -17.71
CA ALA A 107 -14.98 -11.94 -19.10
C ALA A 107 -13.87 -10.96 -19.50
N GLY A 108 -13.96 -9.69 -19.11
CA GLY A 108 -12.96 -8.67 -19.42
C GLY A 108 -11.62 -8.92 -18.71
N THR A 109 -11.63 -9.26 -17.41
CA THR A 109 -10.38 -9.57 -16.70
C THR A 109 -9.72 -10.86 -17.19
N ARG A 110 -10.50 -11.80 -17.73
CA ARG A 110 -9.97 -13.08 -18.27
C ARG A 110 -9.32 -12.91 -19.64
N THR A 111 -9.63 -11.85 -20.38
CA THR A 111 -8.96 -11.50 -21.64
C THR A 111 -7.69 -10.70 -21.45
N MET A 112 -7.45 -10.15 -20.26
CA MET A 112 -6.23 -9.41 -19.95
C MET A 112 -5.05 -10.38 -19.78
N PRO A 113 -3.86 -10.06 -20.30
CA PRO A 113 -2.68 -10.90 -20.12
C PRO A 113 -2.23 -10.90 -18.65
N PRO A 114 -1.67 -12.02 -18.13
CA PRO A 114 -0.99 -12.01 -16.84
C PRO A 114 0.21 -11.07 -16.89
N ALA A 115 0.50 -10.43 -15.77
CA ALA A 115 1.65 -9.54 -15.62
C ALA A 115 2.25 -9.69 -14.22
N ASP A 116 3.57 -9.58 -14.11
CA ASP A 116 4.27 -9.48 -12.83
C ASP A 116 5.34 -8.41 -12.96
N LEU A 117 4.99 -7.18 -12.58
CA LEU A 117 5.87 -6.01 -12.65
C LEU A 117 6.57 -5.72 -11.31
N ARG A 118 6.56 -6.68 -10.38
CA ARG A 118 7.17 -6.49 -9.07
C ARG A 118 8.69 -6.47 -9.22
N ASP A 119 9.26 -5.29 -9.05
CA ASP A 119 10.70 -5.12 -8.85
C ASP A 119 11.05 -5.39 -7.38
N TRP A 120 11.52 -6.60 -7.10
CA TRP A 120 11.89 -7.01 -5.75
C TRP A 120 13.12 -6.28 -5.21
N GLU A 121 14.04 -5.84 -6.08
CA GLU A 121 15.20 -5.07 -5.65
C GLU A 121 14.77 -3.68 -5.20
N ALA A 122 13.90 -3.01 -5.96
CA ALA A 122 13.34 -1.71 -5.58
C ALA A 122 12.48 -1.80 -4.31
N ILE A 123 11.65 -2.84 -4.16
CA ILE A 123 10.86 -3.07 -2.93
C ILE A 123 11.78 -3.27 -1.74
N LYS A 124 12.86 -4.05 -1.89
CA LYS A 124 13.81 -4.31 -0.83
C LYS A 124 14.60 -3.06 -0.46
N ALA A 125 15.09 -2.30 -1.43
CA ALA A 125 15.80 -1.05 -1.18
C ALA A 125 14.92 -0.03 -0.44
N TRP A 126 13.64 0.09 -0.85
CA TRP A 126 12.70 0.93 -0.13
C TRP A 126 12.48 0.45 1.31
N ALA A 127 12.24 -0.85 1.52
CA ALA A 127 12.05 -1.42 2.84
C ALA A 127 13.29 -1.23 3.76
N ASP A 128 14.49 -1.41 3.20
CA ASP A 128 15.76 -1.23 3.90
C ASP A 128 16.00 0.24 4.30
N SER A 129 15.39 1.21 3.60
CA SER A 129 15.43 2.64 3.98
C SER A 129 14.46 3.02 5.12
N LEU A 130 13.43 2.20 5.38
CA LEU A 130 12.35 2.59 6.30
C LEU A 130 12.78 2.75 7.76
N PRO A 131 13.68 1.95 8.35
CA PRO A 131 14.10 2.15 9.73
C PRO A 131 14.59 3.57 10.01
N GLU A 132 15.37 4.16 9.10
CA GLU A 132 15.83 5.54 9.22
C GLU A 132 14.67 6.53 9.06
N ALA A 133 13.89 6.39 7.98
CA ALA A 133 12.76 7.29 7.70
C ALA A 133 11.69 7.28 8.81
N LEU A 134 11.52 6.14 9.48
CA LEU A 134 10.60 5.95 10.60
C LEU A 134 11.23 6.33 11.96
N GLY A 135 12.50 6.79 12.00
CA GLY A 135 13.17 7.17 13.24
C GLY A 135 13.43 6.01 14.20
N LEU A 136 13.57 4.79 13.69
CA LEU A 136 13.79 3.57 14.47
C LEU A 136 15.28 3.22 14.65
N LEU A 137 16.17 3.95 13.97
CA LEU A 137 17.61 3.88 14.18
C LEU A 137 18.00 4.82 15.33
N GLY A 138 18.14 4.28 16.55
CA GLY A 138 18.58 5.06 17.72
C GLY A 138 17.70 4.94 18.97
N SER A 139 17.23 3.73 19.29
CA SER A 139 16.65 3.40 20.60
C SER A 139 17.58 2.47 21.38
#